data_AF-A0A0F9CMC4-F1
#
_entry.id   AF-A0A0F9CMC4-F1
#
_cell.length_a   1.000
_cell.length_b   1.000
_cell.length_c   1.000
_cell.angle_alpha   90.00
_cell.angle_beta   90.00
_cell.angle_gamma   90.00
#
_symmetry.space_group_name_H-M   'P 1'
#
loop_
_entity.id
_entity.type
_entity.pdbx_description
1 polymer ?
#
loop_
_entity_poly.entity_id
_entity_poly.type
_entity_poly.pdbx_seq_one_letter_code
_entity_poly.pdbx_strand_id
1 'polypeptide(L)'
;MKSTVLKSTITGLVLAAATGAAWADKADDTLNVAFTKELENVDSYFNSSREGVVLQRAVWDGLIYRDPVSNEYMGNLATEWEWIDDTTIEFKLREGVKFHDGSDFTADDVVFTVNYVAEEANGVKTQRNVNWMKSAEKIDDYTVRIMLKEKFPAAIEFLSGPVSMYPSDYYEEAGPEGMGLKPVGTGPYKVTEVVPGQHFKLEAY
;
A
#
# COMPACT_ATOMS: atom_id res chain seq x y z
N MET A 1 -77.89 40.54 14.12
CA MET A 1 -76.84 41.56 13.88
C MET A 1 -75.49 40.88 14.06
N LYS A 2 -74.58 41.07 13.11
CA LYS A 2 -73.26 40.43 13.01
C LYS A 2 -72.41 40.67 14.28
N SER A 3 -71.65 39.68 14.73
CA SER A 3 -70.21 39.81 15.06
C SER A 3 -69.71 38.65 15.92
N THR A 4 -68.60 38.08 15.45
CA THR A 4 -67.76 36.97 15.93
C THR A 4 -67.07 37.23 17.29
N VAL A 5 -66.39 36.18 17.80
CA VAL A 5 -65.20 36.13 18.71
C VAL A 5 -65.53 35.44 20.05
N LEU A 6 -64.88 34.37 20.56
CA LEU A 6 -63.60 33.72 20.26
C LEU A 6 -63.69 32.22 20.67
N LYS A 7 -63.13 31.32 19.86
CA LYS A 7 -62.90 29.89 20.18
C LYS A 7 -61.56 29.75 20.90
N SER A 8 -61.56 29.21 22.12
CA SER A 8 -60.34 28.81 22.82
C SER A 8 -60.05 27.34 22.52
N THR A 9 -59.24 27.09 21.50
CA THR A 9 -58.77 25.73 21.15
C THR A 9 -57.41 25.53 21.81
N ILE A 10 -57.28 24.46 22.59
CA ILE A 10 -56.03 24.00 23.20
C ILE A 10 -55.14 23.49 22.06
N THR A 11 -54.03 24.16 21.80
CA THR A 11 -52.97 23.68 20.90
C THR A 11 -51.65 23.72 21.63
N GLY A 12 -51.38 22.69 22.44
CA GLY A 12 -50.04 22.41 22.96
C GLY A 12 -49.37 21.41 22.03
N LEU A 13 -48.38 21.88 21.27
CA LEU A 13 -47.58 21.11 20.32
C LEU A 13 -47.08 19.79 20.93
N VAL A 14 -47.46 18.66 20.34
CA VAL A 14 -46.72 17.41 20.49
C VAL A 14 -45.42 17.58 19.71
N LEU A 15 -44.31 17.74 20.42
CA LEU A 15 -42.96 17.63 19.87
C LEU A 15 -42.71 16.15 19.58
N ALA A 16 -43.28 15.66 18.47
CA ALA A 16 -42.95 14.34 17.97
C ALA A 16 -41.52 14.40 17.45
N ALA A 17 -40.60 13.83 18.23
CA ALA A 17 -39.26 13.48 17.81
C ALA A 17 -39.36 12.59 16.57
N ALA A 18 -39.30 13.20 15.39
CA ALA A 18 -38.90 12.52 14.18
C ALA A 18 -37.39 12.32 14.28
N THR A 19 -36.96 11.40 15.15
CA THR A 19 -35.71 10.67 14.94
C THR A 19 -35.96 9.80 13.72
N GLY A 20 -36.00 10.41 12.53
CA GLY A 20 -35.73 9.67 11.31
C GLY A 20 -34.37 9.02 11.54
N ALA A 21 -34.32 7.69 11.42
CA ALA A 21 -33.06 6.99 11.34
C ALA A 21 -32.21 7.75 10.32
N ALA A 22 -31.03 8.22 10.73
CA ALA A 22 -30.07 8.71 9.77
C ALA A 22 -29.71 7.51 8.90
N TRP A 23 -30.37 7.39 7.75
CA TRP A 23 -29.93 6.52 6.68
C TRP A 23 -28.65 7.18 6.17
N ALA A 24 -27.51 6.79 6.74
CA ALA A 24 -26.23 7.07 6.12
C ALA A 24 -26.31 6.45 4.73
N ASP A 25 -26.31 7.31 3.71
CA ASP A 25 -26.47 6.89 2.33
C ASP A 25 -25.26 6.01 1.98
N LYS A 26 -25.51 4.74 1.69
CA LYS A 26 -24.50 3.75 1.31
C LYS A 26 -24.03 3.95 -0.13
N ALA A 27 -24.27 5.13 -0.70
CA ALA A 27 -24.20 5.43 -2.12
C ALA A 27 -22.87 6.06 -2.55
N ASP A 28 -21.98 6.41 -1.61
CA ASP A 28 -20.66 6.93 -1.94
C ASP A 28 -19.59 6.01 -1.32
N ASP A 29 -19.20 4.96 -2.04
CA ASP A 29 -18.06 4.06 -1.72
C ASP A 29 -16.70 4.76 -1.95
N THR A 30 -16.67 6.10 -1.80
CA THR A 30 -15.51 6.96 -2.02
C THR A 30 -14.97 7.44 -0.68
N LEU A 31 -13.73 7.07 -0.36
CA LEU A 31 -13.00 7.67 0.75
C LEU A 31 -12.18 8.87 0.26
N ASN A 32 -12.53 10.07 0.70
CA ASN A 32 -11.74 11.27 0.47
C ASN A 32 -10.82 11.54 1.66
N VAL A 33 -9.50 11.51 1.43
CA VAL A 33 -8.48 11.77 2.45
C VAL A 33 -7.72 13.04 2.09
N ALA A 34 -7.70 14.01 3.01
CA ALA A 34 -6.92 15.23 2.86
C ALA A 34 -5.54 15.08 3.50
N PHE A 35 -4.49 15.34 2.72
CA PHE A 35 -3.12 15.40 3.21
C PHE A 35 -2.66 16.85 3.40
N THR A 36 -1.79 17.08 4.38
CA THR A 36 -1.29 18.43 4.70
C THR A 36 0.02 18.77 4.00
N LYS A 37 0.63 17.79 3.32
CA LYS A 37 1.89 17.89 2.62
C LYS A 37 1.82 17.13 1.30
N GLU A 38 2.48 17.68 0.30
CA GLU A 38 2.73 17.00 -0.97
C GLU A 38 3.81 15.91 -0.81
N LEU A 39 3.72 14.86 -1.63
CA LEU A 39 4.76 13.86 -1.78
C LEU A 39 5.85 14.37 -2.71
N GLU A 40 7.12 14.25 -2.30
CA GLU A 40 8.26 14.54 -3.19
C GLU A 40 8.22 13.67 -4.46
N ASN A 41 7.81 12.41 -4.29
CA ASN A 41 7.54 11.45 -5.34
C ASN A 41 6.53 10.42 -4.79
N VAL A 42 5.60 9.92 -5.62
CA VAL A 42 4.65 8.87 -5.23
C VAL A 42 5.33 7.51 -5.12
N ASP A 43 6.41 7.26 -5.87
CA ASP A 43 7.23 6.08 -5.73
C ASP A 43 7.68 5.93 -4.27
N SER A 44 7.30 4.80 -3.66
CA SER A 44 7.53 4.52 -2.24
C SER A 44 9.02 4.55 -1.85
N TYR A 45 9.93 4.24 -2.78
CA TYR A 45 11.36 4.26 -2.52
C TYR A 45 11.99 5.65 -2.62
N PHE A 46 11.33 6.61 -3.28
CA PHE A 46 11.86 7.95 -3.55
C PHE A 46 11.18 9.06 -2.75
N ASN A 47 10.50 8.71 -1.66
CA ASN A 47 10.01 9.65 -0.66
C ASN A 47 10.19 9.12 0.78
N SER A 48 9.94 9.98 1.76
CA SER A 48 10.09 9.64 3.20
C SER A 48 8.92 10.13 4.07
N SER A 49 7.84 10.54 3.42
CA SER A 49 6.66 11.13 4.07
C SER A 49 5.76 10.06 4.69
N ARG A 50 4.90 10.45 5.63
CA ARG A 50 3.94 9.49 6.22
C ARG A 50 2.82 9.17 5.25
N GLU A 51 2.46 10.13 4.43
CA GLU A 51 1.47 10.05 3.36
C GLU A 51 1.89 9.01 2.32
N GLY A 52 3.18 8.95 1.99
CA GLY A 52 3.76 7.94 1.10
C GLY A 52 3.59 6.52 1.64
N VAL A 53 3.66 6.32 2.97
CA VAL A 53 3.40 5.00 3.59
C VAL A 53 1.95 4.56 3.44
N VAL A 54 1.00 5.50 3.43
CA VAL A 54 -0.42 5.19 3.21
C VAL A 54 -0.62 4.70 1.78
N LEU A 55 -0.06 5.40 0.79
CA LEU A 55 -0.08 4.95 -0.60
C LEU A 55 0.66 3.63 -0.78
N GLN A 56 1.81 3.48 -0.13
CA GLN A 56 2.61 2.26 -0.20
C GLN A 56 1.75 1.04 0.10
N ARG A 57 1.06 1.06 1.24
CA ARG A 57 0.20 -0.04 1.71
C ARG A 57 -1.08 -0.25 0.88
N ALA A 58 -1.50 0.73 0.09
CA ALA A 58 -2.67 0.61 -0.78
C ALA A 58 -2.31 0.04 -2.15
N VAL A 59 -1.14 0.40 -2.68
CA VAL A 59 -0.74 0.17 -4.07
C VAL A 59 0.21 -1.02 -4.21
N TRP A 60 1.11 -1.24 -3.26
CA TRP A 60 2.11 -2.30 -3.37
C TRP A 60 2.11 -3.22 -2.16
N ASP A 61 2.37 -4.51 -2.40
CA ASP A 61 2.55 -5.49 -1.35
C ASP A 61 4.03 -5.83 -1.11
N GLY A 62 4.34 -6.20 0.14
CA GLY A 62 5.60 -6.83 0.51
C GLY A 62 5.50 -8.36 0.47
N LEU A 63 6.62 -9.05 0.70
CA LEU A 63 6.64 -10.52 0.81
C LEU A 63 5.89 -11.00 2.05
N ILE A 64 6.00 -10.26 3.15
CA ILE A 64 5.42 -10.59 4.45
C ILE A 64 4.33 -9.55 4.77
N TYR A 65 3.30 -9.97 5.49
CA TYR A 65 2.32 -9.09 6.09
C TYR A 65 2.47 -9.14 7.61
N ARG A 66 2.42 -7.98 8.26
CA ARG A 66 2.33 -7.92 9.73
C ARG A 66 0.92 -7.52 10.12
N ASP A 67 0.23 -8.42 10.81
CA ASP A 67 -1.13 -8.15 11.28
C ASP A 67 -1.11 -7.02 12.31
N PRO A 68 -1.88 -5.93 12.11
CA PRO A 68 -1.83 -4.77 12.99
C PRO A 68 -2.50 -4.99 14.34
N VAL A 69 -3.27 -6.07 14.52
CA VAL A 69 -3.98 -6.39 15.77
C VAL A 69 -3.14 -7.33 16.64
N SER A 70 -2.73 -8.47 16.10
CA SER A 70 -1.93 -9.49 16.80
C SER A 70 -0.45 -9.17 16.81
N ASN A 71 0.04 -8.36 15.85
CA ASN A 71 1.46 -8.14 15.56
C ASN A 71 2.19 -9.39 15.03
N GLU A 72 1.45 -10.40 14.57
CA GLU A 72 2.03 -11.60 13.98
C GLU A 72 2.46 -11.36 12.54
N TYR A 73 3.56 -12.02 12.13
CA TYR A 73 4.00 -12.03 10.74
C TYR A 73 3.34 -13.19 10.01
N MET A 74 2.75 -12.89 8.86
CA MET A 74 2.00 -13.79 8.00
C MET A 74 2.50 -13.67 6.57
N GLY A 75 2.21 -14.67 5.74
CA GLY A 75 2.52 -14.60 4.31
C GLY A 75 1.68 -13.55 3.59
N ASN A 76 2.29 -12.77 2.70
CA ASN A 76 1.61 -11.89 1.76
C ASN A 76 1.84 -12.37 0.33
N LEU A 77 2.76 -11.72 -0.40
CA LEU A 77 3.25 -12.20 -1.70
C LEU A 77 4.07 -13.49 -1.57
N ALA A 78 4.65 -13.76 -0.40
CA ALA A 78 5.19 -15.08 -0.07
C ALA A 78 4.17 -15.90 0.72
N THR A 79 4.07 -17.20 0.43
CA THR A 79 3.27 -18.14 1.21
C THR A 79 4.04 -18.69 2.41
N GLU A 80 5.36 -18.83 2.27
CA GLU A 80 6.27 -19.38 3.29
C GLU A 80 7.63 -18.70 3.19
N TRP A 81 8.36 -18.66 4.32
CA TRP A 81 9.77 -18.27 4.34
C TRP A 81 10.53 -19.00 5.44
N GLU A 82 11.83 -19.21 5.22
CA GLU A 82 12.71 -19.82 6.22
C GLU A 82 14.13 -19.25 6.15
N TRP A 83 14.80 -19.20 7.30
CA TRP A 83 16.23 -18.92 7.37
C TRP A 83 16.99 -20.20 7.03
N ILE A 84 17.74 -20.19 5.93
CA ILE A 84 18.58 -21.34 5.54
C ILE A 84 19.97 -21.28 6.17
N ASP A 85 20.42 -20.07 6.53
CA ASP A 85 21.61 -19.79 7.33
C ASP A 85 21.43 -18.46 8.10
N ASP A 86 22.49 -17.97 8.76
CA ASP A 86 22.47 -16.74 9.56
C ASP A 86 22.20 -15.45 8.77
N THR A 87 22.30 -15.49 7.45
CA THR A 87 22.33 -14.36 6.52
C THR A 87 21.57 -14.59 5.22
N THR A 88 20.79 -15.66 5.12
CA THR A 88 20.00 -15.96 3.91
C THR A 88 18.59 -16.42 4.28
N ILE A 89 17.60 -15.78 3.68
CA ILE A 89 16.18 -16.13 3.82
C ILE A 89 15.66 -16.63 2.47
N GLU A 90 15.08 -17.83 2.45
CA GLU A 90 14.38 -18.37 1.29
C GLU A 90 12.89 -18.09 1.41
N PHE A 91 12.27 -17.70 0.29
CA PHE A 91 10.84 -17.41 0.18
C PHE A 91 10.21 -18.28 -0.90
N LYS A 92 9.05 -18.85 -0.59
CA LYS A 92 8.13 -19.41 -1.59
C LYS A 92 7.06 -18.38 -1.91
N LEU A 93 6.91 -18.06 -3.19
CA LEU A 93 6.04 -17.01 -3.69
C LEU A 93 4.64 -17.54 -4.00
N ARG A 94 3.65 -16.67 -3.86
CA ARG A 94 2.27 -16.95 -4.21
C ARG A 94 2.12 -16.94 -5.73
N GLU A 95 1.65 -18.05 -6.28
CA GLU A 95 1.35 -18.16 -7.71
C GLU A 95 0.05 -17.42 -8.09
N GLY A 96 -0.03 -16.98 -9.36
CA GLY A 96 -1.22 -16.36 -9.94
C GLY A 96 -1.49 -14.93 -9.50
N VAL A 97 -0.55 -14.28 -8.79
CA VAL A 97 -0.61 -12.86 -8.47
C VAL A 97 -0.30 -12.03 -9.71
N LYS A 98 -1.07 -10.95 -9.92
CA LYS A 98 -0.88 -10.01 -11.02
C LYS A 98 -0.65 -8.61 -10.50
N PHE A 99 0.25 -7.89 -11.16
CA PHE A 99 0.36 -6.44 -11.02
C PHE A 99 -0.85 -5.74 -11.65
N HIS A 100 -1.05 -4.47 -11.30
CA HIS A 100 -2.15 -3.63 -11.80
C HIS A 100 -2.16 -3.47 -13.33
N ASP A 101 -1.03 -3.67 -14.00
CA ASP A 101 -0.90 -3.62 -15.46
C ASP A 101 -1.20 -4.98 -16.14
N GLY A 102 -1.47 -6.02 -15.35
CA GLY A 102 -1.81 -7.37 -15.80
C GLY A 102 -0.62 -8.33 -15.93
N SER A 103 0.61 -7.86 -15.78
CA SER A 103 1.82 -8.70 -15.72
C SER A 103 1.77 -9.63 -14.50
N ASP A 104 2.45 -10.79 -14.61
CA ASP A 104 2.51 -11.78 -13.54
C ASP A 104 3.61 -11.41 -12.54
N PHE A 105 3.35 -11.61 -11.25
CA PHE A 105 4.37 -11.50 -10.20
C PHE A 105 5.14 -12.82 -10.07
N THR A 106 6.47 -12.73 -10.13
CA THR A 106 7.38 -13.89 -10.09
C THR A 106 8.64 -13.59 -9.25
N ALA A 107 9.53 -14.57 -9.14
CA ALA A 107 10.83 -14.39 -8.50
C ALA A 107 11.71 -13.32 -9.18
N ASP A 108 11.53 -13.05 -10.47
CA ASP A 108 12.30 -12.03 -11.19
C ASP A 108 12.01 -10.63 -10.63
N ASP A 109 10.77 -10.32 -10.26
CA ASP A 109 10.37 -9.05 -9.65
C ASP A 109 10.99 -8.86 -8.26
N VAL A 110 11.07 -9.95 -7.48
CA VAL A 110 11.72 -9.92 -6.16
C VAL A 110 13.22 -9.69 -6.31
N VAL A 111 13.87 -10.41 -7.21
CA VAL A 111 15.29 -10.27 -7.49
C VAL A 111 15.61 -8.87 -7.97
N PHE A 112 14.83 -8.36 -8.93
CA PHE A 112 14.94 -6.99 -9.43
C PHE A 112 14.82 -5.98 -8.29
N THR A 113 13.72 -6.04 -7.54
CA THR A 113 13.42 -5.07 -6.48
C THR A 113 14.54 -5.05 -5.44
N VAL A 114 14.90 -6.21 -4.89
CA VAL A 114 15.91 -6.32 -3.83
C VAL A 114 17.27 -5.83 -4.32
N ASN A 115 17.72 -6.23 -5.51
CA ASN A 115 19.01 -5.80 -6.05
C ASN A 115 19.01 -4.31 -6.37
N TYR A 116 17.91 -3.78 -6.91
CA TYR A 116 17.77 -2.35 -7.19
C TYR A 116 17.87 -1.51 -5.93
N VAL A 117 17.15 -1.87 -4.87
CA VAL A 117 17.12 -1.05 -3.63
C VAL A 117 18.36 -1.24 -2.76
N ALA A 118 19.07 -2.36 -2.89
CA ALA A 118 20.34 -2.61 -2.19
C ALA A 118 21.51 -1.81 -2.78
N GLU A 119 21.43 -1.41 -4.05
CA GLU A 119 22.44 -0.60 -4.72
C GLU A 119 22.29 0.88 -4.33
N GLU A 120 23.26 1.38 -3.56
CA GLU A 120 23.24 2.76 -3.04
C GLU A 120 23.23 3.81 -4.16
N ALA A 121 23.84 3.49 -5.31
CA ALA A 121 23.87 4.39 -6.47
C ALA A 121 22.47 4.67 -7.06
N ASN A 122 21.48 3.80 -6.81
CA ASN A 122 20.11 4.01 -7.26
C ASN A 122 19.35 5.06 -6.43
N GLY A 123 19.89 5.49 -5.29
CA GLY A 123 19.41 6.69 -4.61
C GLY A 123 18.09 6.54 -3.86
N VAL A 124 17.70 5.33 -3.45
CA VAL A 124 16.54 5.10 -2.55
C VAL A 124 16.61 6.07 -1.37
N LYS A 125 15.54 6.85 -1.16
CA LYS A 125 15.51 7.98 -0.23
C LYS A 125 15.73 7.55 1.21
N THR A 126 15.13 6.41 1.59
CA THR A 126 15.19 5.87 2.95
C THR A 126 16.14 4.67 3.01
N GLN A 127 17.44 4.90 2.74
CA GLN A 127 18.47 3.84 2.69
C GLN A 127 18.48 2.91 3.91
N ARG A 128 18.21 3.41 5.12
CA ARG A 128 18.14 2.58 6.34
C ARG A 128 17.12 1.43 6.28
N ASN A 129 16.16 1.49 5.35
CA ASN A 129 15.16 0.45 5.19
C ASN A 129 15.67 -0.73 4.35
N VAL A 130 16.74 -0.53 3.57
CA VAL A 130 17.16 -1.44 2.50
C VAL A 130 18.65 -1.77 2.54
N ASN A 131 19.48 -0.94 3.18
CA ASN A 131 20.94 -1.06 3.18
C ASN A 131 21.49 -2.31 3.89
N TRP A 132 20.65 -3.07 4.59
CA TRP A 132 20.98 -4.37 5.19
C TRP A 132 20.96 -5.52 4.17
N MET A 133 20.24 -5.36 3.05
CA MET A 133 20.20 -6.34 1.96
C MET A 133 21.51 -6.31 1.18
N LYS A 134 22.02 -7.50 0.82
CA LYS A 134 23.18 -7.66 -0.05
C LYS A 134 22.74 -7.87 -1.49
N SER A 135 21.85 -8.83 -1.71
CA SER A 135 21.34 -9.21 -3.03
C SER A 135 20.18 -10.20 -2.90
N ALA A 136 19.52 -10.51 -4.00
CA ALA A 136 18.63 -11.65 -4.12
C ALA A 136 19.00 -12.52 -5.34
N GLU A 137 18.74 -13.82 -5.23
CA GLU A 137 18.92 -14.81 -6.29
C GLU A 137 17.64 -15.60 -6.55
N LYS A 138 17.34 -15.80 -7.84
CA LYS A 138 16.24 -16.65 -8.30
C LYS A 138 16.66 -18.12 -8.23
N ILE A 139 15.89 -18.92 -7.52
CA ILE A 139 16.07 -20.39 -7.47
C ILE A 139 15.20 -21.03 -8.56
N ASP A 140 13.94 -20.61 -8.65
CA ASP A 140 12.99 -20.91 -9.72
C ASP A 140 11.95 -19.77 -9.82
N ASP A 141 10.92 -19.92 -10.66
CA ASP A 141 9.92 -18.87 -10.91
C ASP A 141 9.15 -18.42 -9.67
N TYR A 142 9.05 -19.25 -8.64
CA TYR A 142 8.32 -18.97 -7.40
C TYR A 142 9.14 -19.24 -6.13
N THR A 143 10.46 -19.37 -6.26
CA THR A 143 11.39 -19.54 -5.15
C THR A 143 12.55 -18.57 -5.30
N VAL A 144 12.77 -17.75 -4.28
CA VAL A 144 13.80 -16.71 -4.26
C VAL A 144 14.53 -16.70 -2.93
N ARG A 145 15.82 -16.37 -2.95
CA ARG A 145 16.61 -16.13 -1.74
C ARG A 145 17.03 -14.69 -1.65
N ILE A 146 16.89 -14.11 -0.47
CA ILE A 146 17.42 -12.80 -0.11
C ILE A 146 18.63 -13.02 0.79
N MET A 147 19.79 -12.53 0.35
CA MET A 147 21.04 -12.55 1.10
C MET A 147 21.27 -11.21 1.78
N LEU A 148 21.73 -11.27 3.02
CA LEU A 148 21.95 -10.13 3.90
C LEU A 148 23.45 -9.79 3.97
N LYS A 149 23.79 -8.53 4.25
CA LYS A 149 25.21 -8.12 4.42
C LYS A 149 25.82 -8.71 5.70
N GLU A 150 25.00 -8.84 6.75
CA GLU A 150 25.35 -9.38 8.06
C GLU A 150 24.11 -9.90 8.78
N LYS A 151 24.27 -10.50 9.96
CA LYS A 151 23.15 -10.97 10.78
C LYS A 151 22.22 -9.80 11.12
N PHE A 152 20.98 -9.85 10.65
CA PHE A 152 20.03 -8.76 10.84
C PHE A 152 18.65 -9.31 11.24
N PRO A 153 18.40 -9.53 12.54
CA PRO A 153 17.15 -10.10 13.04
C PRO A 153 15.89 -9.29 12.66
N ALA A 154 16.04 -7.99 12.38
CA ALA A 154 14.95 -7.11 11.99
C ALA A 154 14.51 -7.30 10.52
N ALA A 155 15.17 -8.14 9.71
CA ALA A 155 14.86 -8.32 8.29
C ALA A 155 13.37 -8.60 8.04
N ILE A 156 12.75 -9.45 8.86
CA ILE A 156 11.32 -9.80 8.77
C ILE A 156 10.41 -8.56 8.93
N GLU A 157 10.75 -7.66 9.86
CA GLU A 157 9.99 -6.41 10.04
C GLU A 157 10.09 -5.52 8.79
N PHE A 158 11.30 -5.37 8.22
CA PHE A 158 11.48 -4.55 7.01
C PHE A 158 10.79 -5.16 5.77
N LEU A 159 10.84 -6.47 5.61
CA LEU A 159 10.15 -7.22 4.54
C LEU A 159 8.63 -7.26 4.72
N SER A 160 8.13 -6.93 5.92
CA SER A 160 6.69 -6.84 6.23
C SER A 160 6.11 -5.43 6.11
N GLY A 161 6.95 -4.43 5.85
CA GLY A 161 6.57 -3.03 5.89
C GLY A 161 7.17 -2.25 4.72
N PRO A 162 8.33 -1.61 4.91
CA PRO A 162 8.89 -0.68 3.94
C PRO A 162 9.41 -1.29 2.64
N VAL A 163 9.59 -2.60 2.54
CA VAL A 163 10.11 -3.27 1.33
C VAL A 163 8.94 -3.87 0.53
N SER A 164 8.48 -3.15 -0.48
CA SER A 164 7.41 -3.55 -1.40
C SER A 164 7.97 -4.06 -2.73
N MET A 165 7.33 -5.07 -3.33
CA MET A 165 7.77 -5.65 -4.60
C MET A 165 7.27 -4.83 -5.79
N TYR A 166 8.16 -4.53 -6.74
CA TYR A 166 7.88 -3.76 -7.94
C TYR A 166 7.95 -4.65 -9.20
N PRO A 167 7.14 -4.37 -10.23
CA PRO A 167 7.21 -5.08 -11.52
C PRO A 167 8.52 -4.74 -12.23
N SER A 168 9.37 -5.73 -12.50
CA SER A 168 10.72 -5.52 -13.03
C SER A 168 10.71 -4.79 -14.36
N ASP A 169 9.99 -5.34 -15.35
CA ASP A 169 10.01 -4.86 -16.74
C ASP A 169 9.46 -3.43 -16.84
N TYR A 170 8.37 -3.16 -16.11
CA TYR A 170 7.79 -1.83 -16.04
C TYR A 170 8.75 -0.82 -15.41
N TYR A 171 9.37 -1.19 -14.29
CA TYR A 171 10.23 -0.24 -13.56
C TYR A 171 11.55 0.02 -14.28
N GLU A 172 12.12 -0.95 -15.01
CA GLU A 172 13.30 -0.75 -15.84
C GLU A 172 13.09 0.32 -16.92
N GLU A 173 11.90 0.38 -17.51
CA GLU A 173 11.55 1.41 -18.51
C GLU A 173 11.13 2.74 -17.84
N ALA A 174 10.27 2.66 -16.83
CA ALA A 174 9.63 3.83 -16.22
C ALA A 174 10.57 4.59 -15.28
N GLY A 175 11.42 3.88 -14.55
CA GLY A 175 12.25 4.40 -13.48
C GLY A 175 11.45 5.11 -12.37
N PRO A 176 12.15 5.82 -11.46
CA PRO A 176 11.51 6.50 -10.33
C PRO A 176 10.49 7.59 -10.73
N GLU A 177 10.72 8.28 -11.85
CA GLU A 177 9.80 9.32 -12.34
C GLU A 177 8.53 8.69 -12.92
N GLY A 178 8.68 7.66 -13.76
CA GLY A 178 7.54 6.96 -14.34
C GLY A 178 6.72 6.21 -13.29
N MET A 179 7.36 5.52 -12.35
CA MET A 179 6.67 4.90 -11.21
C MET A 179 5.97 5.95 -10.33
N GLY A 180 6.54 7.15 -10.19
CA GLY A 180 5.92 8.27 -9.49
C GLY A 180 4.68 8.87 -10.17
N LEU A 181 4.59 8.78 -11.50
CA LEU A 181 3.46 9.33 -12.27
C LEU A 181 2.39 8.28 -12.60
N LYS A 182 2.81 7.02 -12.75
CA LYS A 182 1.94 5.88 -13.03
C LYS A 182 2.33 4.71 -12.12
N PRO A 183 1.95 4.74 -10.83
CA PRO A 183 2.28 3.64 -9.92
C PRO A 183 1.67 2.31 -10.37
N VAL A 184 2.49 1.27 -10.39
CA VAL A 184 2.06 -0.12 -10.66
C VAL A 184 2.54 -1.00 -9.51
N GLY A 185 1.60 -1.71 -8.88
CA GLY A 185 1.89 -2.66 -7.82
C GLY A 185 0.92 -3.85 -7.83
N THR A 186 0.92 -4.61 -6.74
CA THR A 186 0.06 -5.79 -6.54
C THR A 186 -1.03 -5.56 -5.48
N GLY A 187 -1.04 -4.38 -4.86
CA GLY A 187 -1.92 -4.05 -3.75
C GLY A 187 -3.40 -3.94 -4.14
N PRO A 188 -4.29 -3.81 -3.15
CA PRO A 188 -5.74 -3.82 -3.36
C PRO A 188 -6.30 -2.59 -4.11
N TYR A 189 -5.49 -1.56 -4.33
CA TYR A 189 -5.91 -0.37 -5.05
C TYR A 189 -4.89 0.03 -6.12
N LYS A 190 -5.37 0.21 -7.35
CA LYS A 190 -4.57 0.77 -8.46
C LYS A 190 -4.67 2.28 -8.49
N VAL A 191 -3.58 2.96 -8.85
CA VAL A 191 -3.58 4.42 -9.05
C VAL A 191 -4.05 4.73 -10.47
N THR A 192 -5.13 5.50 -10.59
CA THR A 192 -5.69 5.91 -11.89
C THR A 192 -5.25 7.30 -12.33
N GLU A 193 -4.84 8.14 -11.38
CA GLU A 193 -4.40 9.50 -11.66
C GLU A 193 -3.42 9.96 -10.59
N VAL A 194 -2.34 10.62 -11.02
CA VAL A 194 -1.44 11.39 -10.18
C VAL A 194 -1.36 12.80 -10.77
N VAL A 195 -1.80 13.80 -10.02
CA VAL A 195 -1.60 15.21 -10.33
C VAL A 195 -0.66 15.78 -9.27
N PRO A 196 0.63 15.96 -9.58
CA PRO A 196 1.61 16.50 -8.65
C PRO A 196 1.14 17.82 -8.02
N GLY A 197 1.38 17.98 -6.72
CA GLY A 197 0.93 19.13 -5.93
C GLY A 197 -0.56 19.22 -5.65
N GLN A 198 -1.38 18.28 -6.15
CA GLN A 198 -2.84 18.34 -6.03
C GLN A 198 -3.42 17.09 -5.40
N HIS A 199 -3.45 15.97 -6.13
CA HIS A 199 -4.13 14.75 -5.67
C HIS A 199 -3.63 13.49 -6.39
N PHE A 200 -3.99 12.36 -5.83
CA PHE A 200 -3.94 11.05 -6.47
C PHE A 200 -5.29 10.36 -6.32
N LYS A 201 -5.72 9.66 -7.37
CA LYS A 201 -6.97 8.91 -7.39
C LYS A 201 -6.67 7.42 -7.48
N LEU A 202 -7.31 6.65 -6.61
CA LEU A 202 -7.18 5.21 -6.54
C LEU A 202 -8.53 4.55 -6.79
N GLU A 203 -8.51 3.35 -7.37
CA GLU A 203 -9.68 2.51 -7.58
C GLU A 203 -9.37 1.09 -7.08
N ALA A 204 -10.38 0.39 -6.55
CA ALA A 204 -10.21 -1.00 -6.12
C ALA A 204 -9.75 -1.89 -7.29
N TYR A 205 -8.83 -2.80 -7.01
CA TYR A 205 -8.27 -3.76 -7.97
C TYR A 205 -8.67 -5.19 -7.61
#